data_AF-T1K8S9-F1
#
_entry.id   AF-T1K8S9-F1
#
_cell.length_a   1.000
_cell.length_b   1.000
_cell.length_c   1.000
_cell.angle_alpha   90.00
_cell.angle_beta   90.00
_cell.angle_gamma   90.00
#
_symmetry.space_group_name_H-M   'P 1'
#
loop_
_entity.id
_entity.type
_entity.pdbx_description
1 polymer ?
#
loop_
_entity_poly.entity_id
_entity_poly.type
_entity_poly.pdbx_seq_one_letter_code
_entity_poly.pdbx_strand_id
1 'polypeptide(L)'
;MGNAQSSCGVHPEEINSLRQKTGLSGSQIERLLWRFNSLDKKQKGYLEYKDLLVPELASNPFGERIIRLLLDESQEERLNFSEFVIALARFSPHRKERISINNKSAKIGFLFNVYDLDRKEKITPEIIIAMLQALQPNLESEEDKAKDYVKKIFNEVDTDKDDNISFQEFMNALKDSDIVQRMSFNFLN
;
A
#
# COMPACT_ATOMS: atom_id res chain seq x y z
N MET A 1 11.43 31.18 -33.23
CA MET A 1 11.78 29.80 -32.86
C MET A 1 11.69 29.72 -31.34
N GLY A 2 10.65 29.04 -30.84
CA GLY A 2 10.21 29.12 -29.45
C GLY A 2 11.13 28.37 -28.50
N ASN A 3 11.50 29.05 -27.41
CA ASN A 3 12.37 28.55 -26.36
C ASN A 3 11.82 27.28 -25.71
N ALA A 4 12.71 26.30 -25.57
CA ALA A 4 12.59 25.18 -24.67
C ALA A 4 12.54 25.68 -23.21
N GLN A 5 11.34 25.74 -22.65
CA GLN A 5 11.12 25.67 -21.21
C GLN A 5 10.11 24.55 -20.97
N SER A 6 10.56 23.30 -21.07
CA SER A 6 9.85 22.18 -20.44
C SER A 6 10.00 22.37 -18.93
N SER A 7 9.03 23.03 -18.34
CA SER A 7 8.97 23.28 -16.90
C SER A 7 8.85 21.94 -16.18
N CYS A 8 9.96 21.49 -15.60
CA CYS A 8 10.05 20.48 -14.56
C CYS A 8 9.42 21.02 -13.27
N GLY A 9 8.13 21.33 -13.32
CA GLY A 9 7.35 21.86 -12.21
C GLY A 9 5.93 21.39 -12.40
N VAL A 10 5.47 20.53 -11.49
CA VAL A 10 4.07 20.11 -11.41
C VAL A 10 3.21 21.38 -11.44
N HIS A 11 2.22 21.42 -12.33
CA HIS A 11 1.41 22.61 -12.51
C HIS A 11 0.73 22.95 -11.15
N PRO A 12 0.65 24.22 -10.73
CA PRO A 12 0.04 24.58 -9.44
C PRO A 12 -1.39 24.03 -9.27
N GLU A 13 -2.09 23.84 -10.37
CA GLU A 13 -3.42 23.21 -10.43
C GLU A 13 -3.40 21.72 -10.07
N GLU A 14 -2.38 20.98 -10.53
CA GLU A 14 -2.21 19.56 -10.19
C GLU A 14 -1.83 19.40 -8.71
N ILE A 15 -0.96 20.28 -8.19
CA ILE A 15 -0.66 20.32 -6.74
C ILE A 15 -1.94 20.57 -5.95
N ASN A 16 -2.76 21.55 -6.34
CA ASN A 16 -4.00 21.85 -5.64
C ASN A 16 -5.02 20.70 -5.71
N SER A 17 -5.13 20.02 -6.85
CA SER A 17 -5.95 18.81 -7.00
C SER A 17 -5.48 17.68 -6.08
N LEU A 18 -4.16 17.43 -6.02
CA LEU A 18 -3.57 16.43 -5.14
C LEU A 18 -3.76 16.78 -3.66
N ARG A 19 -3.66 18.05 -3.28
CA ARG A 19 -3.95 18.50 -1.91
C ARG A 19 -5.39 18.18 -1.51
N GLN A 20 -6.35 18.44 -2.38
CA GLN A 20 -7.76 18.15 -2.10
C GLN A 20 -8.02 16.63 -2.00
N LYS A 21 -7.38 15.83 -2.86
CA LYS A 21 -7.55 14.36 -2.85
C LYS A 21 -6.85 13.67 -1.69
N THR A 22 -5.69 14.17 -1.26
CA THR A 22 -4.79 13.46 -0.34
C THR A 22 -4.67 14.08 1.05
N GLY A 23 -4.93 15.38 1.20
CA GLY A 23 -4.72 16.11 2.46
C GLY A 23 -3.28 16.41 2.80
N LEU A 24 -2.37 16.15 1.86
CA LEU A 24 -0.97 16.50 2.01
C LEU A 24 -0.80 18.02 1.85
N SER A 25 0.18 18.59 2.56
CA SER A 25 0.57 19.97 2.34
C SER A 25 1.33 20.12 1.02
N GLY A 26 1.40 21.34 0.48
CA GLY A 26 2.20 21.61 -0.73
C GLY A 26 3.66 21.18 -0.56
N SER A 27 4.26 21.47 0.60
CA SER A 27 5.62 21.04 0.95
C SER A 27 5.80 19.51 0.98
N GLN A 28 4.77 18.77 1.40
CA GLN A 28 4.80 17.30 1.38
C GLN A 28 4.74 16.76 -0.06
N ILE A 29 3.89 17.35 -0.90
CA ILE A 29 3.80 17.00 -2.33
C ILE A 29 5.09 17.33 -3.07
N GLU A 30 5.72 18.47 -2.76
CA GLU A 30 7.03 18.82 -3.32
C GLU A 30 8.12 17.81 -2.92
N ARG A 31 8.17 17.37 -1.65
CA ARG A 31 9.10 16.30 -1.23
C ARG A 31 8.84 14.99 -1.99
N LEU A 32 7.57 14.65 -2.20
CA LEU A 32 7.21 13.47 -2.99
C LEU A 32 7.60 13.61 -4.46
N LEU A 33 7.55 14.82 -5.03
CA LEU A 33 8.02 15.11 -6.37
C LEU A 33 9.52 14.90 -6.49
N TRP A 34 10.30 15.38 -5.52
CA TRP A 34 11.74 15.12 -5.46
C TRP A 34 12.04 13.63 -5.38
N ARG A 35 11.29 12.88 -4.56
CA ARG A 35 11.44 11.42 -4.48
C ARG A 35 11.05 10.74 -5.79
N PHE A 36 9.95 11.12 -6.42
CA PHE A 36 9.51 10.58 -7.71
C PHE A 36 10.57 10.76 -8.79
N ASN A 37 11.12 11.98 -8.92
CA ASN A 37 12.19 12.27 -9.88
C ASN A 37 13.48 11.50 -9.57
N SER A 38 13.77 11.24 -8.29
CA SER A 38 14.91 10.42 -7.90
C SER A 38 14.73 8.93 -8.25
N LEU A 39 13.48 8.45 -8.32
CA LEU A 39 13.16 7.08 -8.72
C LEU A 39 13.12 6.94 -10.24
N ASP A 40 12.59 7.94 -10.95
CA ASP A 40 12.57 8.00 -12.41
C ASP A 40 13.92 8.43 -13.00
N LYS A 41 14.92 7.56 -12.87
CA LYS A 41 16.30 7.81 -13.35
C LYS A 41 16.39 8.12 -14.84
N LYS A 42 15.40 7.67 -15.61
CA LYS A 42 15.34 7.86 -17.07
C LYS A 42 14.50 9.07 -17.48
N GLN A 43 13.92 9.80 -16.53
CA GLN A 43 13.03 10.94 -16.78
C GLN A 43 11.90 10.62 -17.78
N LYS A 44 11.30 9.45 -17.61
CA LYS A 44 10.18 8.96 -18.42
C LYS A 44 8.86 9.67 -18.10
N GLY A 45 8.74 10.25 -16.90
CA GLY A 45 7.50 10.81 -16.35
C GLY A 45 6.61 9.78 -15.65
N TYR A 46 7.06 8.53 -15.50
CA TYR A 46 6.35 7.43 -14.84
C TYR A 46 7.31 6.42 -14.20
N LEU A 47 6.84 5.73 -13.18
CA LEU A 47 7.56 4.67 -12.48
C LEU A 47 7.05 3.30 -12.89
N GLU A 48 7.97 2.40 -13.26
CA GLU A 48 7.68 1.00 -13.51
C GLU A 48 8.03 0.16 -12.28
N TYR A 49 7.65 -1.12 -12.27
CA TYR A 49 7.97 -2.07 -11.20
C TYR A 49 9.42 -2.00 -10.72
N LYS A 50 10.38 -1.94 -11.66
CA LYS A 50 11.82 -1.89 -11.36
C LYS A 50 12.25 -0.59 -10.69
N ASP A 51 11.57 0.52 -10.97
CA ASP A 51 11.88 1.82 -10.39
C ASP A 51 11.39 1.90 -8.93
N LEU A 52 10.40 1.08 -8.57
CA LEU A 52 9.80 0.99 -7.23
C LEU A 52 10.49 -0.03 -6.31
N LEU A 53 11.39 -0.87 -6.84
CA LEU A 53 12.22 -1.81 -6.08
C LEU A 53 13.35 -1.10 -5.32
N VAL A 54 12.96 -0.25 -4.37
CA VAL A 54 13.88 0.47 -3.49
C VAL A 54 14.31 -0.40 -2.31
N PRO A 55 15.53 -0.22 -1.76
CA PRO A 55 16.02 -1.02 -0.63
C PRO A 55 15.09 -1.01 0.58
N GLU A 56 14.47 0.14 0.86
CA GLU A 56 13.53 0.30 1.97
C GLU A 56 12.31 -0.61 1.80
N LEU A 57 11.84 -0.79 0.56
CA LEU A 57 10.68 -1.63 0.24
C LEU A 57 11.09 -3.10 0.07
N ALA A 58 12.30 -3.38 -0.42
CA ALA A 58 12.85 -4.73 -0.51
C ALA A 58 13.05 -5.39 0.87
N SER A 59 13.34 -4.59 1.91
CA SER A 59 13.41 -5.07 3.29
C SER A 59 12.05 -5.39 3.92
N ASN A 60 10.97 -4.89 3.32
CA ASN A 60 9.61 -5.14 3.78
C ASN A 60 9.08 -6.41 3.06
N PRO A 61 8.66 -7.46 3.79
CA PRO A 61 8.13 -8.68 3.18
C PRO A 61 6.82 -8.45 2.39
N PHE A 62 6.12 -7.35 2.65
CA PHE A 62 4.95 -6.93 1.89
C PHE A 62 5.28 -6.00 0.73
N GLY A 63 6.55 -5.58 0.59
CA GLY A 63 6.94 -4.53 -0.33
C GLY A 63 6.61 -4.84 -1.78
N GLU A 64 7.01 -6.01 -2.25
CA GLU A 64 6.68 -6.47 -3.61
C GLU A 64 5.17 -6.55 -3.85
N ARG A 65 4.41 -7.03 -2.86
CA ARG A 65 2.94 -7.12 -2.95
C ARG A 65 2.28 -5.75 -3.03
N ILE A 66 2.78 -4.79 -2.24
CA ILE A 66 2.34 -3.40 -2.28
C ILE A 66 2.65 -2.79 -3.66
N ILE A 67 3.85 -2.99 -4.21
CA ILE A 67 4.19 -2.48 -5.54
C ILE A 67 3.24 -3.05 -6.59
N ARG A 68 3.03 -4.36 -6.60
CA ARG A 68 2.13 -5.02 -7.55
C ARG A 68 0.71 -4.47 -7.44
N LEU A 69 0.16 -4.38 -6.23
CA LEU A 69 -1.17 -3.82 -6.01
C LEU A 69 -1.30 -2.39 -6.56
N LEU A 70 -0.28 -1.54 -6.36
CA LEU A 70 -0.30 -0.16 -6.87
C LEU A 70 -0.26 -0.12 -8.40
N LEU A 71 0.52 -1.00 -9.04
CA LEU A 71 0.60 -1.06 -10.50
C LEU A 71 -0.66 -1.66 -11.13
N ASP A 72 -1.27 -2.66 -10.48
CA ASP A 72 -2.52 -3.30 -10.93
C ASP A 72 -3.75 -2.39 -10.79
N GLU A 73 -3.66 -1.35 -9.94
CA GLU A 73 -4.65 -0.28 -9.86
C GLU A 73 -4.49 0.76 -10.99
N SER A 74 -3.30 0.83 -11.60
CA SER A 74 -3.05 1.68 -12.76
C SER A 74 -3.46 0.97 -14.05
N GLN A 75 -3.96 1.75 -15.03
CA GLN A 75 -4.37 1.21 -16.33
C GLN A 75 -3.19 0.79 -17.20
N GLU A 76 -1.99 1.33 -16.94
CA GLU A 76 -0.81 1.16 -17.80
C GLU A 76 0.31 0.34 -17.12
N GLU A 77 0.03 -0.32 -15.99
CA GLU A 77 1.04 -1.01 -15.16
C GLU A 77 2.23 -0.09 -14.81
N ARG A 78 1.94 1.21 -14.69
CA ARG A 78 2.91 2.30 -14.49
C ARG A 78 2.30 3.34 -13.57
N LEU A 79 3.10 3.91 -12.69
CA LEU A 79 2.64 4.99 -11.81
C LEU A 79 3.08 6.34 -12.33
N ASN A 80 2.11 7.20 -12.67
CA ASN A 80 2.39 8.61 -12.87
C ASN A 80 2.57 9.33 -11.51
N PHE A 81 3.00 10.60 -11.54
CA PHE A 81 3.24 11.37 -10.31
C PHE A 81 1.99 11.48 -9.43
N SER A 82 0.84 11.75 -10.03
CA SER A 82 -0.43 11.88 -9.31
C SER A 82 -0.83 10.57 -8.61
N GLU A 83 -0.71 9.42 -9.28
CA GLU A 83 -0.99 8.09 -8.73
C GLU A 83 0.01 7.72 -7.63
N PHE A 84 1.28 8.04 -7.81
CA PHE A 84 2.31 7.83 -6.79
C PHE A 84 2.00 8.61 -5.50
N VAL A 85 1.57 9.87 -5.61
CA VAL A 85 1.18 10.69 -4.45
C VAL A 85 -0.07 10.14 -3.78
N ILE A 86 -1.08 9.70 -4.55
CA ILE A 86 -2.30 9.09 -4.00
C ILE A 86 -1.99 7.77 -3.28
N ALA A 87 -1.13 6.93 -3.87
CA ALA A 87 -0.68 5.68 -3.27
C ALA A 87 -0.01 5.90 -1.91
N LEU A 88 0.94 6.84 -1.84
CA LEU A 88 1.64 7.16 -0.60
C LEU A 88 0.75 7.85 0.44
N ALA A 89 -0.25 8.62 0.01
CA ALA A 89 -1.19 9.25 0.91
C ALA A 89 -1.98 8.24 1.77
N ARG A 90 -2.20 7.01 1.29
CA ARG A 90 -2.84 5.92 2.07
C ARG A 90 -2.03 5.53 3.31
N PHE A 91 -0.71 5.66 3.27
CA PHE A 91 0.19 5.37 4.39
C PHE A 91 0.43 6.58 5.29
N SER A 92 -0.17 7.73 5.00
CA SER A 92 0.00 8.91 5.86
C SER A 92 -0.67 8.71 7.22
N PRO A 93 -0.16 9.33 8.29
CA PRO A 93 -0.85 9.41 9.57
C PRO A 93 -2.26 9.93 9.39
N HIS A 94 -3.22 9.32 10.09
CA HIS A 94 -4.61 9.76 10.04
C HIS A 94 -4.69 11.22 10.52
N ARG A 95 -5.08 12.12 9.62
CA ARG A 95 -5.40 13.51 9.95
C ARG A 95 -6.90 13.60 10.17
N LYS A 96 -7.31 14.34 11.20
CA LYS A 96 -8.74 14.54 11.58
C LYS A 96 -9.60 15.16 10.47
N GLU A 97 -8.98 15.65 9.39
CA GLU A 97 -9.67 16.16 8.22
C GLU A 97 -10.27 15.02 7.41
N ARG A 98 -11.54 15.17 7.02
CA ARG A 98 -12.39 14.16 6.38
C ARG A 98 -11.86 13.74 5.00
N ILE A 99 -10.84 12.92 4.97
CA ILE A 99 -10.25 12.44 3.72
C ILE A 99 -10.50 10.95 3.63
N SER A 100 -11.33 10.58 2.66
CA SER A 100 -11.86 9.22 2.47
C SER A 100 -10.74 8.17 2.37
N ILE A 101 -9.61 8.52 1.76
CA ILE A 101 -8.51 7.59 1.47
C ILE A 101 -7.67 7.17 2.69
N ASN A 102 -7.80 7.84 3.84
CA ASN A 102 -7.03 7.58 5.06
C ASN A 102 -7.95 7.19 6.24
N ASN A 103 -9.22 6.88 5.99
CA ASN A 103 -10.10 6.38 7.04
C ASN A 103 -9.77 4.92 7.39
N LYS A 104 -10.24 4.44 8.56
CA LYS A 104 -9.94 3.08 9.04
C LYS A 104 -10.37 2.00 8.03
N SER A 105 -11.57 2.13 7.47
CA SER A 105 -12.11 1.17 6.50
C SER A 105 -11.31 1.11 5.20
N ALA A 106 -10.83 2.25 4.68
CA ALA A 106 -10.02 2.34 3.48
C ALA A 106 -8.64 1.71 3.70
N LYS A 107 -8.04 1.89 4.87
CA LYS A 107 -6.78 1.22 5.25
C LYS A 107 -6.96 -0.29 5.39
N ILE A 108 -8.04 -0.73 6.03
CA ILE A 108 -8.36 -2.15 6.15
C ILE A 108 -8.61 -2.76 4.75
N GLY A 109 -9.34 -2.08 3.88
CA GLY A 109 -9.54 -2.48 2.48
C GLY A 109 -8.24 -2.58 1.70
N PHE A 110 -7.36 -1.59 1.81
CA PHE A 110 -6.05 -1.65 1.19
C PHE A 110 -5.23 -2.84 1.71
N LEU A 111 -5.22 -3.06 3.03
CA LEU A 111 -4.51 -4.19 3.62
C LEU A 111 -5.08 -5.53 3.15
N PHE A 112 -6.41 -5.65 3.08
CA PHE A 112 -7.07 -6.83 2.52
C PHE A 112 -6.61 -7.11 1.09
N ASN A 113 -6.56 -6.08 0.23
CA ASN A 113 -6.09 -6.21 -1.14
C ASN A 113 -4.60 -6.58 -1.25
N VAL A 114 -3.77 -6.26 -0.25
CA VAL A 114 -2.37 -6.72 -0.19
C VAL A 114 -2.30 -8.23 0.09
N TYR A 115 -3.25 -8.78 0.83
CA TYR A 115 -3.39 -10.23 1.03
C TYR A 115 -4.02 -10.91 -0.20
N ASP A 116 -5.14 -10.38 -0.71
CA ASP A 116 -5.91 -10.89 -1.85
C ASP A 116 -5.40 -10.34 -3.21
N LEU A 117 -4.17 -10.69 -3.58
CA LEU A 117 -3.58 -10.25 -4.86
C LEU A 117 -4.28 -10.83 -6.08
N ASP A 118 -4.91 -12.01 -5.95
CA ASP A 118 -5.64 -12.67 -7.03
C ASP A 118 -7.09 -12.21 -7.16
N ARG A 119 -7.51 -11.22 -6.34
CA ARG A 119 -8.83 -10.57 -6.36
C ARG A 119 -9.97 -11.59 -6.30
N LYS A 120 -9.81 -12.64 -5.48
CA LYS A 120 -10.85 -13.64 -5.23
C LYS A 120 -11.81 -13.22 -4.12
N GLU A 121 -11.65 -12.00 -3.59
CA GLU A 121 -12.42 -11.41 -2.51
C GLU A 121 -12.33 -12.22 -1.19
N LYS A 122 -11.25 -13.00 -1.04
CA LYS A 122 -11.04 -13.87 0.12
C LYS A 122 -9.57 -14.11 0.38
N ILE A 123 -9.21 -14.22 1.66
CA ILE A 123 -7.86 -14.56 2.09
C ILE A 123 -7.84 -16.04 2.47
N THR A 124 -6.99 -16.82 1.79
CA THR A 124 -6.83 -18.25 2.08
C THR A 124 -5.74 -18.48 3.14
N PRO A 125 -5.78 -19.61 3.86
CA PRO A 125 -4.77 -19.95 4.86
C PRO A 125 -3.34 -19.95 4.31
N GLU A 126 -3.16 -20.39 3.06
CA GLU A 126 -1.87 -20.45 2.40
C GLU A 126 -1.24 -19.06 2.24
N ILE A 127 -2.06 -18.04 1.97
CA ILE A 127 -1.61 -16.66 1.87
C ILE A 127 -1.06 -16.20 3.21
N ILE A 128 -1.76 -16.46 4.32
CA ILE A 128 -1.31 -16.07 5.65
C ILE A 128 -0.03 -16.81 6.04
N ILE A 129 0.07 -18.12 5.76
CA ILE A 129 1.27 -18.91 6.03
C ILE A 129 2.46 -18.34 5.26
N ALA A 130 2.31 -18.10 3.95
CA ALA A 130 3.36 -17.53 3.12
C ALA A 130 3.83 -16.16 3.64
N MET A 131 2.90 -15.34 4.15
CA MET A 131 3.22 -14.03 4.73
C MET A 131 3.96 -14.16 6.07
N LEU A 132 3.57 -15.10 6.93
CA LEU A 132 4.27 -15.39 8.19
C LEU A 132 5.69 -15.90 7.95
N GLN A 133 5.89 -16.76 6.94
CA GLN A 133 7.20 -17.23 6.53
C GLN A 133 8.07 -16.10 5.96
N ALA A 134 7.49 -15.20 5.16
CA ALA A 134 8.21 -14.03 4.64
C ALA A 134 8.65 -13.07 5.76
N LEU A 135 7.88 -12.96 6.84
CA LEU A 135 8.22 -12.16 8.02
C LEU A 135 9.24 -12.84 8.94
N GLN A 136 9.27 -14.18 8.97
CA GLN A 136 10.12 -14.98 9.84
C GLN A 136 10.81 -16.07 9.02
N PRO A 137 11.99 -15.79 8.44
CA PRO A 137 12.72 -16.75 7.60
C PRO A 137 13.09 -18.04 8.36
N ASN A 138 13.26 -17.95 9.68
CA ASN A 138 13.61 -19.09 10.53
C ASN A 138 12.42 -20.06 10.77
N LEU A 139 11.21 -19.67 10.37
CA LEU A 139 9.98 -20.42 10.61
C LEU A 139 9.80 -21.61 9.66
N GLU A 140 10.65 -21.76 8.64
CA GLU A 140 10.67 -22.93 7.75
C GLU A 140 10.91 -24.24 8.52
N SER A 141 11.62 -24.19 9.64
CA SER A 141 11.82 -25.34 10.53
C SER A 141 10.63 -25.62 11.48
N GLU A 142 9.61 -24.75 11.47
CA GLU A 142 8.41 -24.82 12.32
C GLU A 142 7.12 -24.64 11.50
N GLU A 143 7.10 -25.13 10.26
CA GLU A 143 5.95 -25.01 9.34
C GLU A 143 4.64 -25.53 9.97
N ASP A 144 4.71 -26.59 10.78
CA ASP A 144 3.57 -27.13 11.52
C ASP A 144 3.03 -26.14 12.56
N LYS A 145 3.91 -25.38 13.23
CA LYS A 145 3.47 -24.34 14.18
C LYS A 145 2.85 -23.15 13.46
N ALA A 146 3.35 -22.81 12.27
CA ALA A 146 2.74 -21.80 11.40
C ALA A 146 1.31 -22.21 11.04
N LYS A 147 1.13 -23.44 10.57
CA LYS A 147 -0.17 -24.01 10.22
C LYS A 147 -1.11 -24.04 11.42
N ASP A 148 -0.63 -24.44 12.59
CA ASP A 148 -1.45 -24.47 13.81
C ASP A 148 -1.84 -23.07 14.29
N TYR A 149 -0.95 -22.08 14.16
CA TYR A 149 -1.25 -20.70 14.46
C TYR A 149 -2.30 -20.13 13.49
N VAL A 150 -2.16 -20.39 12.19
CA VAL A 150 -3.14 -19.96 11.18
C VAL A 150 -4.49 -20.64 11.40
N LYS A 151 -4.53 -21.95 11.68
CA LYS A 151 -5.78 -22.64 12.02
C LYS A 151 -6.49 -22.02 13.23
N LYS A 152 -5.75 -21.60 14.26
CA LYS A 152 -6.33 -20.90 15.41
C LYS A 152 -6.94 -19.56 15.02
N ILE A 153 -6.23 -18.77 14.22
CA ILE A 153 -6.75 -17.50 13.70
C ILE A 153 -8.03 -17.73 12.89
N PHE A 154 -8.02 -18.70 11.97
CA PHE A 154 -9.18 -18.99 11.13
C PHE A 154 -10.36 -19.46 11.99
N ASN A 155 -10.16 -20.34 12.96
CA ASN A 155 -11.24 -20.74 13.88
C ASN A 155 -11.86 -19.58 14.68
N GLU A 156 -11.12 -18.49 14.91
CA GLU A 156 -11.60 -17.30 15.62
C GLU A 156 -12.27 -16.27 14.71
N VAL A 157 -11.83 -16.19 13.44
CA VAL A 157 -12.22 -15.12 12.49
C VAL A 157 -13.22 -15.60 11.44
N ASP A 158 -13.09 -16.85 10.99
CA ASP A 158 -13.99 -17.49 10.02
C ASP A 158 -15.31 -17.85 10.72
N THR A 159 -16.33 -17.03 10.44
CA THR A 159 -17.65 -17.12 11.07
C THR A 159 -18.61 -17.99 10.27
N ASP A 160 -18.47 -18.02 8.94
CA ASP A 160 -19.31 -18.80 8.04
C ASP A 160 -18.77 -20.20 7.73
N LYS A 161 -17.53 -20.49 8.16
CA LYS A 161 -16.82 -21.77 8.07
C LYS A 161 -16.56 -22.19 6.63
N ASP A 162 -16.23 -21.24 5.77
CA ASP A 162 -15.86 -21.49 4.38
C ASP A 162 -14.36 -21.78 4.18
N ASP A 163 -13.61 -21.89 5.30
CA ASP A 163 -12.15 -22.06 5.37
C ASP A 163 -11.35 -20.89 4.75
N ASN A 164 -12.00 -19.74 4.51
CA ASN A 164 -11.40 -18.50 4.05
C ASN A 164 -11.72 -17.35 5.01
N ILE A 165 -11.08 -16.19 4.79
CA ILE A 165 -11.46 -14.95 5.48
C ILE A 165 -12.00 -13.98 4.43
N SER A 166 -13.30 -13.69 4.51
CA SER A 166 -13.96 -12.68 3.70
C SER A 166 -13.57 -11.26 4.13
N PHE A 167 -13.85 -10.26 3.30
CA PHE A 167 -13.60 -8.86 3.66
C PHE A 167 -14.35 -8.42 4.94
N GLN A 168 -15.56 -8.94 5.16
CA GLN A 168 -16.36 -8.62 6.34
C GLN A 168 -15.74 -9.20 7.61
N GLU A 169 -15.28 -10.45 7.57
CA GLU A 169 -14.60 -11.10 8.69
C GLU A 169 -13.26 -10.44 9.00
N PHE A 170 -12.50 -10.09 7.96
CA PHE A 170 -11.27 -9.33 8.11
C PHE A 170 -11.50 -7.96 8.78
N MET A 171 -12.56 -7.26 8.37
CA MET A 171 -12.94 -5.98 8.97
C MET A 171 -13.35 -6.13 10.43
N ASN A 172 -14.11 -7.18 10.76
CA ASN A 172 -14.54 -7.47 12.12
C ASN A 172 -13.35 -7.83 13.01
N ALA A 173 -12.44 -8.69 12.54
CA ALA A 173 -11.23 -9.08 13.26
C ALA A 173 -10.32 -7.88 13.58
N LEU A 174 -10.24 -6.90 12.68
CA LEU A 174 -9.43 -5.70 12.84
C LEU A 174 -10.17 -4.51 13.47
N LYS A 175 -11.45 -4.67 13.85
CA LYS A 175 -12.30 -3.59 14.36
C LYS A 175 -11.74 -2.95 15.62
N ASP A 176 -11.16 -3.73 16.52
CA ASP A 176 -10.56 -3.26 17.78
C ASP A 176 -9.04 -3.09 17.70
N SER A 177 -8.45 -3.36 16.52
CA SER A 177 -7.01 -3.17 16.30
C SER A 177 -6.65 -1.72 15.97
N ASP A 178 -5.47 -1.29 16.42
CA ASP A 178 -4.83 -0.01 16.06
C ASP A 178 -4.12 -0.07 14.69
N ILE A 179 -4.72 -0.76 13.71
CA ILE A 179 -4.16 -0.93 12.37
C ILE A 179 -3.88 0.42 11.68
N VAL A 180 -4.70 1.43 11.97
CA VAL A 180 -4.53 2.79 11.43
C VAL A 180 -3.20 3.39 11.86
N GLN A 181 -2.78 3.18 13.11
CA GLN A 181 -1.50 3.68 13.61
C GLN A 181 -0.34 2.86 13.06
N ARG A 182 -0.47 1.53 13.04
CA ARG A 182 0.60 0.62 12.57
C ARG A 182 0.89 0.71 11.06
N MET A 183 -0.13 1.02 10.25
CA MET A 183 0.01 1.24 8.81
C MET A 183 0.43 2.68 8.47
N SER A 184 0.44 3.58 9.45
CA SER A 184 0.88 4.96 9.23
C SER A 184 2.40 5.02 9.30
N PHE A 185 3.03 5.49 8.23
CA PHE A 185 4.47 5.75 8.19
C PHE A 185 4.71 7.24 8.01
N ASN A 186 5.62 7.81 8.81
CA ASN A 186 6.07 9.19 8.64
C ASN A 186 7.16 9.24 7.57
N PHE A 187 6.79 9.09 6.29
CA PHE A 187 7.71 9.28 5.16
C PHE A 187 8.04 10.76 4.89
N LEU A 188 7.49 11.68 5.68
CA LEU A 188 7.50 13.13 5.45
C LEU A 188 8.27 13.92 6.51
N ASN A 189 8.94 13.26 7.46
CA ASN A 189 9.86 13.91 8.38
C ASN A 189 11.27 13.92 7.80
#